data_AF-A0A1V9Y1R3-F1
#
_entry.id   AF-A0A1V9Y1R3-F1
#
_cell.length_a   1.000
_cell.length_b   1.000
_cell.length_c   1.000
_cell.angle_alpha   90.00
_cell.angle_beta   90.00
_cell.angle_gamma   90.00
#
_symmetry.space_group_name_H-M   'P 1'
#
loop_
_entity.id
_entity.type
_entity.pdbx_description
1 polymer ?
#
loop_
_entity_poly.entity_id
_entity_poly.type
_entity_poly.pdbx_seq_one_letter_code
_entity_poly.pdbx_strand_id
1 'polypeptide(L)'
;MLPYYDQCEIERAARECNIIDVQDITSDMYQATLRPMFSLQKAIVLGGEDVTVILGIFMTSFGPLTFEQIEKAFEEREGRPLPATAFMVLLDQGALRKTKLNNICPATTTFDLQDICRTMRNLIYQMTDEPQAIYVVPNEIADFDRLYRGIRSEDSMNSIHYLLEFSGDCTKPYFEIDKVMKDFKPFFEYLGEDARGCRGYRLRQCVIAGEPSPEEKEKMHKKKEKKGLSRVDRPSTRVNVDASRKR
;
A
#
# COMPACT_ATOMS: atom_id res chain seq x y z
N MET A 1 16.43 -18.36 21.92
CA MET A 1 17.57 -18.43 20.99
C MET A 1 17.49 -17.17 20.15
N LEU A 2 18.26 -16.13 20.50
CA LEU A 2 18.32 -14.89 19.72
C LEU A 2 19.23 -15.13 18.50
N PRO A 3 18.88 -14.69 17.28
CA PRO A 3 19.79 -14.80 16.16
C PRO A 3 20.95 -13.83 16.40
N TYR A 4 22.17 -14.37 16.46
CA TYR A 4 23.38 -13.56 16.33
C TYR A 4 23.40 -13.06 14.88
N TYR A 5 22.95 -11.84 14.65
CA TYR A 5 23.23 -11.14 13.40
C TYR A 5 24.61 -10.50 13.51
N ASP A 6 25.43 -10.68 12.47
CA ASP A 6 26.73 -10.02 12.33
C ASP A 6 26.54 -8.50 12.46
N GLN A 7 27.40 -7.82 13.22
CA GLN A 7 27.38 -6.37 13.35
C GLN A 7 27.41 -5.69 11.97
N CYS A 8 28.15 -6.25 11.00
CA CYS A 8 28.16 -5.75 9.63
C CYS A 8 26.79 -5.88 8.96
N GLU A 9 26.04 -6.96 9.22
CA GLU A 9 24.69 -7.17 8.69
C GLU A 9 23.67 -6.25 9.35
N ILE A 10 23.78 -6.01 10.66
CA ILE A 10 22.93 -5.05 11.38
C ILE A 10 23.21 -3.62 10.89
N GLU A 11 24.46 -3.22 10.75
CA GLU A 11 24.85 -1.89 10.26
C GLU A 11 24.47 -1.68 8.79
N ARG A 12 24.56 -2.74 7.99
CA ARG A 12 24.10 -2.72 6.60
C ARG A 12 22.59 -2.62 6.54
N ALA A 13 21.87 -3.44 7.30
CA ALA A 13 20.42 -3.37 7.39
C ALA A 13 19.95 -2.02 7.93
N ALA A 14 20.63 -1.42 8.91
CA ALA A 14 20.34 -0.09 9.41
C ALA A 14 20.60 1.00 8.36
N ARG A 15 21.73 0.95 7.65
CA ARG A 15 22.04 1.90 6.56
C ARG A 15 21.08 1.79 5.37
N GLU A 16 20.60 0.58 5.09
CA GLU A 16 19.72 0.30 3.95
C GLU A 16 18.22 0.38 4.32
N CYS A 17 17.89 0.37 5.61
CA CYS A 17 16.52 0.46 6.11
C CYS A 17 16.17 1.90 6.48
N ASN A 18 15.46 2.58 5.59
CA ASN A 18 14.90 3.92 5.85
C ASN A 18 13.81 3.95 6.96
N ILE A 19 13.65 2.89 7.74
CA ILE A 19 12.67 2.78 8.84
C ILE A 19 13.36 2.80 10.21
N ILE A 20 14.67 2.54 10.27
CA ILE A 20 15.42 2.49 11.53
C ILE A 20 16.46 3.62 11.50
N ASP A 21 16.35 4.55 12.43
CA ASP A 21 17.39 5.53 12.71
C ASP A 21 18.32 4.97 13.80
N VAL A 22 19.60 4.85 13.48
CA VAL A 22 20.63 4.47 14.45
C VAL A 22 21.45 5.69 14.79
N GLN A 23 21.45 6.08 16.06
CA GLN A 23 22.26 7.17 16.61
C GLN A 23 23.41 6.62 17.44
N ASP A 24 24.61 7.13 17.21
CA ASP A 24 25.77 6.91 18.08
C ASP A 24 25.64 7.74 19.35
N ILE A 25 25.58 7.08 20.51
CA ILE A 25 25.61 7.75 21.81
C ILE A 25 27.06 7.85 22.31
N THR A 26 27.85 6.78 22.13
CA THR A 26 29.28 6.68 22.47
C THR A 26 29.96 5.66 21.56
N SER A 27 31.29 5.55 21.58
CA SER A 27 32.08 4.65 20.72
C SER A 27 31.65 3.17 20.71
N ASP A 28 30.93 2.70 21.73
CA ASP A 28 30.44 1.32 21.84
C ASP A 28 28.93 1.21 22.13
N MET A 29 28.16 2.31 22.02
CA MET A 29 26.72 2.30 22.29
C MET A 29 25.92 2.99 21.18
N TYR A 30 24.99 2.22 20.63
CA TYR A 30 24.07 2.63 19.59
C TYR A 30 22.65 2.66 20.12
N GLN A 31 21.89 3.69 19.74
CA GLN A 31 20.45 3.72 19.94
C GLN A 31 19.74 3.57 18.60
N ALA A 32 19.01 2.48 18.45
CA ALA A 32 18.08 2.30 17.33
C ALA A 32 16.71 2.84 17.70
N THR A 33 16.16 3.73 16.87
CA THR A 33 14.79 4.23 16.95
C THR A 33 14.07 3.91 15.65
N LEU A 34 12.77 3.63 15.73
CA LEU A 34 11.95 3.49 14.54
C LEU A 34 11.57 4.88 14.05
N ARG A 35 11.79 5.16 12.76
CA ARG A 35 11.26 6.35 12.14
C ARG A 35 9.75 6.39 12.29
N PRO A 36 9.17 7.57 12.53
CA PRO A 36 7.73 7.72 12.47
C PRO A 36 7.23 7.29 11.10
N MET A 37 6.05 6.68 11.07
CA MET A 37 5.38 6.31 9.84
C MET A 37 5.26 7.52 8.91
N PHE A 38 5.52 7.30 7.62
CA PHE A 38 5.39 8.35 6.61
C PHE A 38 4.01 9.02 6.70
N SER A 39 4.00 10.35 6.60
CA SER A 39 2.79 11.15 6.48
C SER A 39 2.87 12.01 5.23
N LEU A 40 1.91 11.82 4.33
CA LEU A 40 1.78 12.57 3.10
C LEU A 40 1.55 14.06 3.38
N GLN A 41 0.71 14.40 4.36
CA GLN A 41 0.50 15.81 4.71
C GLN A 41 1.80 16.49 5.17
N LYS A 42 2.61 15.82 6.00
CA LYS A 42 3.91 16.36 6.42
C LYS A 42 4.86 16.50 5.23
N ALA A 43 4.90 15.51 4.36
CA ALA A 43 5.75 15.56 3.17
C ALA A 43 5.33 16.70 2.23
N ILE A 44 4.04 16.95 2.01
CA ILE A 44 3.54 18.09 1.22
C ILE A 44 3.95 19.42 1.86
N VAL A 45 3.90 19.55 3.19
CA VAL A 45 4.35 20.77 3.88
C VAL A 45 5.84 21.05 3.62
N LEU A 46 6.67 20.01 3.50
CA LEU A 46 8.11 20.14 3.29
C LEU A 46 8.50 20.29 1.80
N GLY A 47 7.84 19.57 0.91
CA GLY A 47 8.21 19.43 -0.50
C GLY A 47 7.23 20.06 -1.50
N GLY A 48 6.13 20.63 -1.01
CA GLY A 48 5.05 21.20 -1.84
C GLY A 48 4.11 20.14 -2.42
N GLU A 49 3.15 20.60 -3.23
CA GLU A 49 2.13 19.75 -3.87
C GLU A 49 2.73 18.71 -4.84
N ASP A 50 3.94 18.95 -5.33
CA ASP A 50 4.66 18.05 -6.24
C ASP A 50 4.95 16.69 -5.62
N VAL A 51 5.04 16.63 -4.29
CA VAL A 51 5.11 15.38 -3.53
C VAL A 51 3.95 14.46 -3.88
N THR A 52 2.74 15.01 -3.96
CA THR A 52 1.52 14.26 -4.30
C THR A 52 1.58 13.73 -5.73
N VAL A 53 2.08 14.54 -6.67
CA VAL A 53 2.19 14.17 -8.08
C VAL A 53 3.20 13.03 -8.25
N ILE A 54 4.39 13.18 -7.67
CA ILE A 54 5.46 12.16 -7.73
C ILE A 54 4.98 10.87 -7.07
N LEU A 55 4.38 10.96 -5.88
CA LEU A 55 3.84 9.79 -5.20
C LEU A 55 2.73 9.12 -6.03
N GLY A 56 1.87 9.90 -6.69
CA GLY A 56 0.85 9.42 -7.61
C GLY A 56 1.42 8.57 -8.75
N ILE A 57 2.55 8.98 -9.35
CA ILE A 57 3.24 8.19 -10.40
C ILE A 57 3.57 6.79 -9.88
N PHE A 58 4.14 6.69 -8.67
CA PHE A 58 4.45 5.41 -8.03
C PHE A 58 3.21 4.61 -7.64
N MET A 59 2.13 5.28 -7.20
CA MET A 59 0.86 4.60 -6.86
C MET A 59 0.23 3.91 -8.07
N THR A 60 0.51 4.42 -9.27
CA THR A 60 0.05 3.82 -10.54
C THR A 60 1.08 2.87 -11.19
N SER A 61 2.26 2.67 -10.61
CA SER A 61 3.32 1.86 -11.22
C SER A 61 3.37 0.42 -10.71
N PHE A 62 3.30 -0.57 -11.61
CA PHE A 62 3.30 -2.00 -11.23
C PHE A 62 4.62 -2.50 -10.63
N GLY A 63 5.67 -1.68 -10.66
CA GLY A 63 6.97 -2.01 -10.09
C GLY A 63 7.85 -0.79 -9.85
N PRO A 64 9.13 -1.04 -9.51
CA PRO A 64 10.13 0.00 -9.33
C PRO A 64 10.33 0.82 -10.61
N LEU A 65 10.60 2.12 -10.44
CA LEU A 65 10.85 3.07 -11.52
C LEU A 65 12.29 3.58 -11.48
N THR A 66 12.90 3.79 -12.64
CA THR A 66 14.16 4.55 -12.75
C THR A 66 13.91 6.03 -12.53
N PHE A 67 14.95 6.80 -12.19
CA PHE A 67 14.84 8.25 -12.08
C PHE A 67 14.34 8.88 -13.39
N GLU A 68 14.89 8.44 -14.53
CA GLU A 68 14.46 8.88 -15.87
C GLU A 68 12.98 8.61 -16.14
N GLN A 69 12.45 7.46 -15.73
CA GLN A 69 11.02 7.16 -15.87
C GLN A 69 10.14 8.09 -15.03
N ILE A 70 10.61 8.45 -13.83
CA ILE A 70 9.89 9.36 -12.93
C ILE A 70 9.92 10.78 -13.49
N GLU A 71 11.08 11.25 -13.94
CA GLU A 71 11.23 12.58 -14.56
C GLU A 71 10.33 12.71 -15.78
N LYS A 72 10.38 11.73 -16.68
CA LYS A 72 9.55 11.72 -17.88
C LYS A 72 8.06 11.73 -17.56
N ALA A 73 7.60 10.85 -16.66
CA ALA A 73 6.19 10.79 -16.28
C ALA A 73 5.72 12.07 -15.58
N PHE A 74 6.60 12.73 -14.82
CA PHE A 74 6.30 14.02 -14.20
C PHE A 74 6.21 15.14 -15.24
N GLU A 75 7.18 15.23 -16.16
CA GLU A 75 7.21 16.24 -17.20
C GLU A 75 6.03 16.10 -18.18
N GLU A 76 5.66 14.87 -18.55
CA GLU A 76 4.48 14.59 -19.37
C GLU A 76 3.18 15.09 -18.71
N ARG A 77 3.12 15.05 -17.37
CA ARG A 77 1.93 15.44 -16.60
C ARG A 77 1.88 16.93 -16.28
N GLU A 78 3.01 17.51 -15.89
CA GLU A 78 3.09 18.88 -15.34
C GLU A 78 3.69 19.89 -16.32
N GLY A 79 4.24 19.44 -17.47
CA GLY A 79 4.86 20.29 -18.49
C GLY A 79 6.13 20.99 -18.03
N ARG A 80 6.80 20.46 -16.99
CA ARG A 80 8.01 21.03 -16.40
C ARG A 80 8.90 19.94 -15.79
N PRO A 81 10.21 20.24 -15.56
CA PRO A 81 11.12 19.28 -14.94
C PRO A 81 10.71 18.88 -13.52
N LEU A 82 11.09 17.66 -13.14
CA LEU A 82 10.90 17.10 -11.79
C LEU A 82 11.62 17.96 -10.73
N PRO A 83 10.92 18.45 -9.69
CA PRO A 83 11.56 19.15 -8.59
C PRO A 83 12.35 18.19 -7.71
N ALA A 84 13.68 18.36 -7.70
CA ALA A 84 14.57 17.56 -6.87
C ALA A 84 14.18 17.60 -5.38
N THR A 85 13.74 18.74 -4.87
CA THR A 85 13.32 18.90 -3.46
C THR A 85 12.17 17.99 -3.08
N ALA A 86 11.11 17.91 -3.91
CA ALA A 86 9.95 17.07 -3.62
C ALA A 86 10.31 15.57 -3.66
N PHE A 87 11.16 15.17 -4.63
CA PHE A 87 11.67 13.81 -4.72
C PHE A 87 12.53 13.43 -3.50
N MET A 88 13.42 14.32 -3.07
CA MET A 88 14.26 14.11 -1.89
C MET A 88 13.44 14.00 -0.61
N VAL A 89 12.40 14.82 -0.44
CA VAL A 89 11.49 14.70 0.71
C VAL A 89 10.84 13.31 0.78
N LEU A 90 10.42 12.74 -0.35
CA LEU A 90 9.85 11.39 -0.39
C LEU A 90 10.88 10.29 0.00
N LEU A 91 12.16 10.49 -0.35
CA LEU A 91 13.24 9.60 0.10
C LEU A 91 13.50 9.74 1.60
N ASP A 92 13.67 10.97 2.08
CA ASP A 92 14.05 11.27 3.46
C ASP A 92 12.96 10.86 4.46
N GLN A 93 11.69 11.06 4.09
CA GLN A 93 10.54 10.65 4.90
C GLN A 93 10.22 9.15 4.78
N GLY A 94 11.00 8.37 4.04
CA GLY A 94 10.86 6.92 3.96
C GLY A 94 9.67 6.43 3.12
N ALA A 95 9.10 7.27 2.25
CA ALA A 95 8.09 6.82 1.28
C ALA A 95 8.70 5.99 0.15
N LEU A 96 9.96 6.30 -0.21
CA LEU A 96 10.69 5.64 -1.28
C LEU A 96 11.94 4.93 -0.76
N ARG A 97 12.29 3.83 -1.42
CA ARG A 97 13.55 3.10 -1.23
C ARG A 97 14.27 2.88 -2.55
N LYS A 98 15.59 2.79 -2.50
CA LYS A 98 16.41 2.26 -3.60
C LYS A 98 16.28 0.73 -3.61
N THR A 99 15.96 0.15 -4.76
CA THR A 99 15.70 -1.31 -4.87
C THR A 99 16.89 -2.14 -5.34
N LYS A 100 17.88 -1.52 -5.98
CA LYS A 100 19.16 -2.16 -6.35
C LYS A 100 20.33 -1.31 -5.87
N LEU A 101 20.99 -1.76 -4.80
CA LEU A 101 22.18 -1.11 -4.24
C LEU A 101 23.48 -1.42 -5.02
N ASN A 102 23.49 -2.44 -5.88
CA ASN A 102 24.71 -2.95 -6.52
C ASN A 102 25.04 -2.34 -7.89
N ASN A 103 24.25 -1.39 -8.40
CA ASN A 103 24.53 -0.75 -9.68
C ASN A 103 25.39 0.49 -9.48
N ILE A 104 26.60 0.46 -10.04
CA ILE A 104 27.64 1.50 -9.97
C ILE A 104 27.20 2.79 -10.72
N CYS A 105 26.12 2.74 -11.51
CA CYS A 105 25.66 3.85 -12.33
C CYS A 105 24.35 4.49 -11.80
N PRO A 106 24.38 5.78 -11.40
CA PRO A 106 23.20 6.52 -10.95
C PRO A 106 22.01 6.45 -11.92
N ALA A 107 22.27 6.43 -13.23
CA ALA A 107 21.25 6.37 -14.29
C ALA A 107 20.42 5.08 -14.26
N THR A 108 20.93 4.00 -13.67
CA THR A 108 20.20 2.71 -13.57
C THR A 108 19.59 2.47 -12.19
N THR A 109 19.67 3.46 -11.30
CA THR A 109 19.10 3.37 -9.96
C THR A 109 17.59 3.32 -10.06
N THR A 110 17.00 2.33 -9.40
CA THR A 110 15.55 2.11 -9.38
C THR A 110 15.00 2.34 -8.00
N PHE A 111 13.88 3.03 -7.94
CA PHE A 111 13.18 3.42 -6.73
C PHE A 111 11.83 2.71 -6.66
N ASP A 112 11.37 2.37 -5.47
CA ASP A 112 10.04 1.80 -5.26
C ASP A 112 9.46 2.31 -3.95
N LEU A 113 8.15 2.14 -3.79
CA LEU A 113 7.46 2.46 -2.56
C LEU A 113 7.94 1.60 -1.39
N GLN A 114 7.96 2.20 -0.22
CA GLN A 114 8.31 1.56 1.04
C GLN A 114 7.17 1.68 2.05
N ASP A 115 7.13 0.72 2.97
CA ASP A 115 6.24 0.68 4.14
C ASP A 115 4.78 1.04 3.80
N ILE A 116 4.22 2.08 4.43
CA ILE A 116 2.82 2.47 4.25
C ILE A 116 2.49 2.84 2.81
N CYS A 117 3.39 3.50 2.08
CA CYS A 117 3.14 3.84 0.67
C CYS A 117 2.98 2.58 -0.18
N ARG A 118 3.76 1.53 0.09
CA ARG A 118 3.62 0.23 -0.59
C ARG A 118 2.29 -0.43 -0.25
N THR A 119 1.89 -0.40 1.02
CA THR A 119 0.58 -0.88 1.47
C THR A 119 -0.56 -0.15 0.76
N MET A 120 -0.47 1.19 0.64
CA MET A 120 -1.48 1.98 -0.05
C MET A 120 -1.54 1.66 -1.54
N ARG A 121 -0.41 1.47 -2.23
CA ARG A 121 -0.42 1.01 -3.63
C ARG A 121 -1.09 -0.34 -3.80
N ASN A 122 -0.80 -1.30 -2.91
CA ASN A 122 -1.45 -2.62 -2.94
C ASN A 122 -2.96 -2.51 -2.73
N LEU A 123 -3.40 -1.62 -1.83
CA LEU A 123 -4.81 -1.34 -1.62
C LEU A 123 -5.45 -0.73 -2.87
N ILE A 124 -4.81 0.27 -3.48
CA ILE A 124 -5.26 0.90 -4.74
C ILE A 124 -5.46 -0.16 -5.83
N TYR A 125 -4.53 -1.10 -5.98
CA TYR A 125 -4.65 -2.17 -6.96
C TYR A 125 -5.82 -3.11 -6.70
N GLN A 126 -6.08 -3.45 -5.45
CA GLN A 126 -7.25 -4.25 -5.12
C GLN A 126 -8.55 -3.49 -5.39
N MET A 127 -8.58 -2.18 -5.15
CA MET A 127 -9.74 -1.33 -5.40
C MET A 127 -9.93 -0.96 -6.88
N THR A 128 -8.92 -1.18 -7.73
CA THR A 128 -8.96 -0.83 -9.17
C THR A 128 -9.90 -1.73 -9.97
N ASP A 129 -10.17 -2.95 -9.48
CA ASP A 129 -11.14 -3.87 -10.12
C ASP A 129 -12.57 -3.30 -10.05
N GLU A 130 -12.91 -2.58 -8.96
CA GLU A 130 -14.20 -1.91 -8.76
C GLU A 130 -13.99 -0.47 -8.23
N PRO A 131 -13.53 0.48 -9.08
CA PRO A 131 -13.11 1.80 -8.61
C PRO A 131 -14.27 2.70 -8.17
N GLN A 132 -15.50 2.35 -8.56
CA GLN A 132 -16.72 3.06 -8.17
C GLN A 132 -17.36 2.49 -6.89
N ALA A 133 -16.86 1.36 -6.38
CA ALA A 133 -17.37 0.78 -5.14
C ALA A 133 -17.04 1.67 -3.94
N ILE A 134 -17.89 1.57 -2.92
CA ILE A 134 -17.69 2.22 -1.63
C ILE A 134 -17.03 1.22 -0.70
N TYR A 135 -15.80 1.53 -0.29
CA TYR A 135 -15.01 0.74 0.62
C TYR A 135 -15.13 1.30 2.04
N VAL A 136 -15.27 0.43 3.03
CA VAL A 136 -15.61 0.83 4.40
C VAL A 136 -14.46 0.56 5.36
N VAL A 137 -14.21 1.53 6.24
CA VAL A 137 -13.42 1.34 7.47
C VAL A 137 -14.42 1.26 8.63
N PRO A 138 -14.58 0.10 9.29
CA PRO A 138 -15.43 -0.02 10.47
C PRO A 138 -14.98 0.91 11.60
N ASN A 139 -15.86 1.08 12.60
CA ASN A 139 -15.48 1.74 13.84
C ASN A 139 -14.61 0.78 14.69
N GLU A 140 -13.63 1.31 15.42
CA GLU A 140 -12.60 0.57 16.16
C GLU A 140 -13.18 -0.48 17.12
N ILE A 141 -14.36 -0.21 17.69
CA ILE A 141 -15.10 -1.12 18.58
C ILE A 141 -15.64 -2.34 17.81
N ALA A 142 -16.01 -2.18 16.54
CA ALA A 142 -16.51 -3.25 15.68
C ALA A 142 -15.39 -4.09 15.05
N ASP A 143 -14.18 -3.53 14.91
CA ASP A 143 -13.01 -4.25 14.39
C ASP A 143 -12.47 -5.30 15.38
N PHE A 144 -12.55 -5.04 16.69
CA PHE A 144 -12.09 -5.99 17.70
C PHE A 144 -12.89 -7.30 17.66
N ASP A 145 -14.21 -7.24 17.50
CA ASP A 145 -15.07 -8.42 17.39
C ASP A 145 -14.98 -9.10 16.01
N ARG A 146 -14.77 -8.36 14.91
CA ARG A 146 -14.66 -8.94 13.56
C ARG A 146 -13.35 -9.69 13.32
N LEU A 147 -12.22 -9.13 13.76
CA LEU A 147 -10.89 -9.75 13.61
C LEU A 147 -10.76 -11.03 14.45
N TYR A 148 -11.36 -11.07 15.65
CA TYR A 148 -11.25 -12.22 16.54
C TYR A 148 -12.33 -13.29 16.37
N ARG A 149 -13.55 -12.94 15.95
CA ARG A 149 -14.67 -13.92 15.87
C ARG A 149 -14.88 -14.53 14.49
N GLY A 150 -14.15 -14.09 13.46
CA GLY A 150 -14.22 -14.70 12.12
C GLY A 150 -15.59 -14.63 11.45
N ILE A 151 -16.46 -13.71 11.87
CA ILE A 151 -17.79 -13.53 11.28
C ILE A 151 -17.63 -12.78 9.94
N ARG A 152 -17.52 -13.57 8.87
CA ARG A 152 -17.36 -13.11 7.48
C ARG A 152 -18.73 -12.98 6.83
N SER A 153 -19.20 -11.76 6.62
CA SER A 153 -20.38 -11.44 5.81
C SER A 153 -19.96 -11.10 4.37
N GLU A 154 -20.83 -11.27 3.36
CA GLU A 154 -20.55 -10.84 1.98
C GLU A 154 -20.16 -9.34 1.89
N ASP A 155 -20.67 -8.52 2.82
CA ASP A 155 -20.26 -7.12 3.02
C ASP A 155 -18.76 -6.92 3.36
N SER A 156 -18.01 -7.99 3.66
CA SER A 156 -16.59 -7.91 4.01
C SER A 156 -15.68 -7.67 2.80
N MET A 157 -16.15 -7.91 1.59
CA MET A 157 -15.32 -7.76 0.37
C MET A 157 -14.92 -6.30 0.11
N ASN A 158 -15.74 -5.34 0.56
CA ASN A 158 -15.45 -3.91 0.47
C ASN A 158 -14.84 -3.34 1.76
N SER A 159 -14.44 -4.18 2.72
CA SER A 159 -13.76 -3.72 3.94
C SER A 159 -12.29 -3.44 3.66
N ILE A 160 -11.81 -2.23 3.97
CA ILE A 160 -10.39 -1.89 3.78
C ILE A 160 -9.50 -2.76 4.67
N HIS A 161 -9.92 -3.07 5.91
CA HIS A 161 -9.20 -3.99 6.78
C HIS A 161 -9.03 -5.37 6.14
N TYR A 162 -10.09 -5.89 5.51
CA TYR A 162 -10.05 -7.20 4.84
C TYR A 162 -9.07 -7.19 3.66
N LEU A 163 -9.09 -6.14 2.84
CA LEU A 163 -8.18 -6.00 1.70
C LEU A 163 -6.71 -5.94 2.13
N LEU A 164 -6.43 -5.30 3.28
CA LEU A 164 -5.07 -5.23 3.81
C LEU A 164 -4.63 -6.51 4.54
N GLU A 165 -5.55 -7.22 5.19
CA GLU A 165 -5.29 -8.53 5.78
C GLU A 165 -4.94 -9.55 4.67
N PHE A 166 -5.72 -9.58 3.59
CA PHE A 166 -5.52 -10.49 2.47
C PHE A 166 -4.18 -10.26 1.75
N SER A 167 -3.71 -9.01 1.69
CA SER A 167 -2.39 -8.70 1.12
C SER A 167 -1.23 -9.01 2.07
N GLY A 168 -1.52 -9.37 3.33
CA GLY A 168 -0.51 -9.57 4.38
C GLY A 168 0.12 -8.26 4.87
N ASP A 169 -0.46 -7.12 4.50
CA ASP A 169 0.05 -5.79 4.84
C ASP A 169 -0.53 -5.27 6.18
N CYS A 170 -1.54 -5.93 6.74
CA CYS A 170 -2.12 -5.59 8.05
C CYS A 170 -2.14 -6.80 9.00
N THR A 171 -1.19 -6.84 9.94
CA THR A 171 -1.23 -7.71 11.13
C THR A 171 -1.01 -6.92 12.43
N LYS A 172 -1.02 -5.58 12.37
CA LYS A 172 -0.70 -4.73 13.52
C LYS A 172 -1.97 -4.25 14.23
N PRO A 173 -2.14 -4.52 15.54
CA PRO A 173 -3.32 -4.11 16.32
C PRO A 173 -3.43 -2.60 16.57
N TYR A 174 -2.48 -1.79 16.10
CA TYR A 174 -2.44 -0.32 16.27
C TYR A 174 -2.39 0.44 14.93
N PHE A 175 -2.79 -0.21 13.84
CA PHE A 175 -2.79 0.41 12.52
C PHE A 175 -4.06 1.27 12.37
N GLU A 176 -3.95 2.57 12.66
CA GLU A 176 -5.05 3.55 12.53
C GLU A 176 -5.41 3.78 11.06
N ILE A 177 -6.11 2.83 10.42
CA ILE A 177 -6.46 2.87 8.98
C ILE A 177 -7.10 4.19 8.61
N ASP A 178 -8.06 4.66 9.40
CA ASP A 178 -8.78 5.88 9.09
C ASP A 178 -7.87 7.11 9.00
N LYS A 179 -6.88 7.19 9.89
CA LYS A 179 -5.89 8.28 9.87
C LYS A 179 -5.02 8.20 8.63
N VAL A 180 -4.59 7.00 8.25
CA VAL A 180 -3.87 6.78 6.99
C VAL A 180 -4.74 7.17 5.80
N MET A 181 -5.98 6.70 5.72
CA MET A 181 -6.89 7.04 4.61
C MET A 181 -7.11 8.56 4.49
N LYS A 182 -7.24 9.27 5.61
CA LYS A 182 -7.34 10.74 5.66
C LYS A 182 -6.05 11.44 5.23
N ASP A 183 -4.89 10.89 5.58
CA ASP A 183 -3.59 11.42 5.16
C ASP A 183 -3.37 11.23 3.65
N PHE A 184 -3.82 10.10 3.10
CA PHE A 184 -3.80 9.78 1.67
C PHE A 184 -5.04 10.30 0.88
N LYS A 185 -5.75 11.30 1.41
CA LYS A 185 -6.91 11.95 0.75
C LYS A 185 -6.71 12.42 -0.71
N PRO A 186 -5.48 12.69 -1.22
CA PRO A 186 -5.33 13.00 -2.65
C PRO A 186 -5.64 11.82 -3.58
N PHE A 187 -5.64 10.59 -3.04
CA PHE A 187 -5.88 9.35 -3.79
C PHE A 187 -7.22 8.70 -3.44
N PHE A 188 -7.78 9.05 -2.28
CA PHE A 188 -9.07 8.54 -1.81
C PHE A 188 -10.06 9.67 -1.58
N GLU A 189 -11.31 9.42 -1.92
CA GLU A 189 -12.42 10.31 -1.63
C GLU A 189 -13.17 9.80 -0.40
N TYR A 190 -13.33 10.64 0.62
CA TYR A 190 -14.15 10.33 1.77
C TYR A 190 -15.62 10.66 1.48
N LEU A 191 -16.50 9.69 1.70
CA LEU A 191 -17.93 9.78 1.36
C LEU A 191 -18.83 10.00 2.59
N GLY A 192 -18.25 10.08 3.78
CA GLY A 192 -18.97 10.24 5.04
C GLY A 192 -18.99 8.99 5.91
N GLU A 193 -19.79 9.04 6.96
CA GLU A 193 -19.98 7.98 7.95
C GLU A 193 -21.44 7.50 7.90
N ASP A 194 -21.65 6.19 7.90
CA ASP A 194 -22.99 5.61 7.95
C ASP A 194 -23.55 5.57 9.38
N ALA A 195 -24.81 5.20 9.54
CA ALA A 195 -25.47 5.12 10.84
C ALA A 195 -24.84 4.10 11.82
N ARG A 196 -23.94 3.23 11.33
CA ARG A 196 -23.22 2.23 12.11
C ARG A 196 -21.81 2.71 12.50
N GLY A 197 -21.45 3.93 12.13
CA GLY A 197 -20.12 4.48 12.34
C GLY A 197 -19.07 3.99 11.36
N CYS A 198 -19.48 3.37 10.24
CA CYS A 198 -18.56 2.94 9.19
C CYS A 198 -18.22 4.12 8.28
N ARG A 199 -16.93 4.36 8.07
CA ARG A 199 -16.41 5.45 7.25
C ARG A 199 -16.22 4.97 5.81
N GLY A 200 -16.88 5.62 4.87
CA GLY A 200 -16.89 5.25 3.45
C GLY A 200 -15.80 5.97 2.65
N TYR A 201 -15.12 5.23 1.79
CA TYR A 201 -14.05 5.70 0.92
C TYR A 201 -14.23 5.18 -0.50
N ARG A 202 -13.82 5.99 -1.49
CA ARG A 202 -13.78 5.62 -2.91
C ARG A 202 -12.42 5.98 -3.52
N LEU A 203 -11.98 5.23 -4.52
CA LEU A 203 -10.73 5.52 -5.22
C LEU A 203 -10.91 6.72 -6.15
N ARG A 204 -9.97 7.68 -6.13
CA ARG A 204 -9.99 8.81 -7.07
C ARG A 204 -9.46 8.39 -8.43
N GLN A 205 -10.00 9.00 -9.49
CA GLN A 205 -9.63 8.70 -10.88
C GLN A 205 -8.12 8.88 -11.17
N CYS A 206 -7.44 9.80 -10.49
CA CYS A 206 -6.02 10.09 -10.70
C CYS A 206 -5.05 8.96 -10.32
N VAL A 207 -5.54 7.93 -9.63
CA VAL A 207 -4.73 6.77 -9.17
C VAL A 207 -5.36 5.43 -9.53
N ILE A 208 -6.45 5.43 -10.31
CA ILE A 208 -6.94 4.19 -10.90
C ILE A 208 -5.85 3.74 -11.87
N ALA A 209 -5.18 2.65 -11.53
CA ALA A 209 -4.16 2.11 -12.40
C ALA A 209 -4.82 1.77 -13.74
N GLY A 210 -4.32 2.38 -14.82
CA GLY A 210 -4.69 1.97 -16.17
C GLY A 210 -4.44 0.47 -16.34
N GLU A 211 -5.23 -0.19 -17.18
CA GLU A 211 -5.12 -1.63 -17.40
C GLU A 211 -3.63 -2.04 -17.50
N PRO A 212 -3.16 -3.02 -16.70
CA PRO A 212 -1.79 -3.47 -16.80
C PRO A 212 -1.48 -3.82 -18.24
N SER A 213 -0.30 -3.44 -18.72
CA SER A 213 0.11 -3.77 -20.08
C SER A 213 -0.02 -5.28 -20.31
N PRO A 214 -0.23 -5.75 -21.55
CA PRO A 214 -0.35 -7.18 -21.83
C PRO A 214 0.79 -8.02 -21.22
N GLU A 215 2.00 -7.47 -21.17
CA GLU A 215 3.19 -8.09 -20.59
C GLU A 215 3.15 -8.17 -19.05
N GLU A 216 2.54 -7.19 -18.39
CA GLU A 216 2.34 -7.17 -16.93
C GLU A 216 1.18 -8.07 -16.52
N LYS A 217 0.08 -8.10 -17.30
CA LYS A 217 -1.03 -9.05 -17.14
C LYS A 217 -0.51 -10.49 -17.21
N GLU A 218 0.35 -10.79 -18.17
CA GLU A 218 0.93 -12.14 -18.32
C GLU A 218 1.81 -12.54 -17.12
N LYS A 219 2.61 -11.60 -16.57
CA LYS A 219 3.41 -11.83 -15.36
C LYS A 219 2.54 -12.03 -14.11
N MET A 220 1.43 -11.30 -13.99
CA MET A 220 0.47 -11.44 -12.89
C MET A 220 -0.30 -12.76 -12.98
N HIS A 221 -0.73 -13.19 -14.17
CA HIS A 221 -1.38 -14.48 -14.41
C HIS A 221 -0.47 -15.65 -14.05
N LYS A 222 0.78 -15.64 -14.51
CA LYS A 222 1.78 -16.67 -14.17
C LYS A 222 2.05 -16.73 -12.65
N LYS A 223 1.90 -15.61 -11.94
CA LYS A 223 2.06 -15.54 -10.48
C LYS A 223 0.83 -16.06 -9.71
N LYS A 224 -0.39 -15.86 -10.25
CA LYS A 224 -1.64 -16.43 -9.70
C LYS A 224 -1.71 -17.95 -9.92
N GLU A 225 -1.28 -18.45 -11.08
CA GLU A 225 -1.20 -19.88 -11.37
C GLU A 225 -0.16 -20.60 -10.49
N LYS A 226 1.02 -19.99 -10.28
CA LYS A 226 2.04 -20.54 -9.37
C LYS A 226 1.64 -20.53 -7.90
N LYS A 227 0.69 -19.68 -7.50
CA LYS A 227 0.21 -19.61 -6.10
C LYS A 227 -0.96 -20.53 -5.79
N GLY A 228 -1.46 -21.32 -6.76
CA GLY A 228 -2.49 -22.33 -6.48
C GLY A 228 -3.79 -21.77 -5.91
N LEU A 229 -4.13 -20.49 -6.15
CA LEU A 229 -5.50 -20.01 -5.96
C LEU A 229 -6.33 -20.43 -7.18
N SER A 230 -6.49 -21.75 -7.34
CA SER A 230 -7.59 -22.28 -8.13
C SER A 230 -8.89 -21.92 -7.41
N ARG A 231 -9.81 -21.31 -8.16
CA ARG A 231 -11.22 -21.14 -7.80
C ARG A 231 -11.69 -22.29 -6.93
N VAL A 232 -12.13 -21.98 -5.71
CA VAL A 232 -13.04 -22.87 -4.99
C VAL A 232 -14.32 -22.86 -5.81
N ASP A 233 -14.60 -23.98 -6.48
CA ASP A 233 -15.85 -24.22 -7.18
C ASP A 233 -17.01 -23.96 -6.21
N ARG A 234 -17.87 -22.99 -6.56
CA ARG A 234 -19.15 -22.80 -5.88
C ARG A 234 -19.97 -24.08 -6.06
N PRO A 235 -20.41 -24.76 -4.99
CA PRO A 235 -21.39 -25.82 -5.15
C PRO A 235 -22.72 -25.20 -5.58
N SER A 236 -23.09 -25.46 -6.83
CA SER A 236 -24.44 -25.19 -7.35
C SER A 236 -25.43 -26.04 -6.58
N THR A 237 -26.05 -25.46 -5.55
CA THR A 237 -27.14 -26.13 -4.85
C THR A 237 -28.43 -25.80 -5.59
N ARG A 238 -28.77 -26.64 -6.58
CA ARG A 238 -30.13 -26.73 -7.10
C ARG A 238 -31.03 -27.21 -5.97
N VAL A 239 -31.80 -26.29 -5.38
CA VAL A 239 -32.93 -26.65 -4.54
C VAL A 239 -34.03 -27.15 -5.47
N ASN A 240 -34.18 -28.47 -5.56
CA ASN A 240 -35.37 -29.09 -6.13
C ASN A 240 -36.52 -28.87 -5.14
N VAL A 241 -37.47 -28.02 -5.55
CA VAL A 241 -38.78 -27.91 -4.91
C VAL A 241 -39.54 -29.15 -5.35
N ASP A 242 -39.62 -30.16 -4.48
CA ASP A 242 -40.59 -31.24 -4.67
C ASP A 242 -41.71 -31.13 -3.66
N ALA A 243 -42.91 -31.03 -4.24
CA ALA A 243 -44.16 -30.82 -3.58
C ALA A 243 -44.59 -32.11 -2.87
N SER A 244 -44.91 -32.01 -1.59
CA SER A 244 -45.76 -32.99 -0.93
C SER A 244 -46.67 -32.28 0.05
N ARG A 245 -47.84 -31.88 -0.45
CA ARG A 245 -48.93 -31.32 0.34
C ARG A 245 -50.23 -32.05 -0.01
N LYS A 246 -50.57 -33.04 0.83
CA LYS A 246 -51.91 -33.57 1.18
C LYS A 246 -52.67 -34.28 0.02
N ARG A 247 -53.36 -35.42 0.20
CA ARG A 247 -54.11 -35.98 1.33
C ARG A 247 -54.04 -37.50 1.30
#